data_AF-A0A2I3HZU2-F1
#
_entry.id   AF-A0A2I3HZU2-F1
#
_cell.length_a   1.000
_cell.length_b   1.000
_cell.length_c   1.000
_cell.angle_alpha   90.00
_cell.angle_beta   90.00
_cell.angle_gamma   90.00
#
_symmetry.space_group_name_H-M   'P 1'
#
loop_
_entity.id
_entity.type
_entity.pdbx_description
1 polymer ?
#
loop_
_entity_poly.entity_id
_entity_poly.type
_entity_poly.pdbx_seq_one_letter_code
_entity_poly.pdbx_strand_id
1 'polypeptide(L)'
;IKSWVDKMQEDLVTLAKTASGVNQLVDIYEKYQDLYTVEPNNARQLVEIAARDIEKLLSNRSKALVRLALEAEKVQAAHQWREDFASNEVVYYNAKDDLDPEKNDSEPGSQRIKPVFIEDANFGRQISYQHAAVHIPTDIYEGSTIVLNELNWTSALDEVFKKNREEDPSLLWQVFGSATGLARYYPASPWVDNSRTPNKIDLYDVRRRPWYIQGAASPKDMLILVDVSGSVSGLTLKLIRTSVSEMLETLSDDDFVNVASDSKEISPSPEEIFIAE
;
A
#
# COMPACT_ATOMS: atom_id res chain seq x y z
N ILE A 1 -15.32 27.85 53.98
CA ILE A 1 -14.92 27.14 52.73
C ILE A 1 -14.20 28.11 51.79
N LYS A 2 -14.86 29.17 51.28
CA LYS A 2 -14.24 30.15 50.36
C LYS A 2 -12.89 30.73 50.83
N SER A 3 -12.84 31.30 52.04
CA SER A 3 -11.60 31.88 52.59
C SER A 3 -10.45 30.88 52.77
N TRP A 4 -10.76 29.59 52.92
CA TRP A 4 -9.76 28.54 53.04
C TRP A 4 -9.20 28.13 51.68
N VAL A 5 -10.07 28.06 50.67
CA VAL A 5 -9.68 27.82 49.27
C VAL A 5 -8.83 28.97 48.74
N ASP A 6 -9.22 30.22 49.00
CA ASP A 6 -8.47 31.40 48.56
C ASP A 6 -7.03 31.39 49.12
N LYS A 7 -6.88 31.04 50.41
CA LYS A 7 -5.57 30.93 51.05
C LYS A 7 -4.73 29.78 50.50
N MET A 8 -5.33 28.61 50.29
CA MET A 8 -4.63 27.46 49.73
C MET A 8 -4.22 27.70 48.27
N GLN A 9 -5.05 28.39 47.48
CA GLN A 9 -4.73 28.82 46.12
C GLN A 9 -3.54 29.77 46.13
N GLU A 10 -3.53 30.77 47.01
CA GLU A 10 -2.45 31.74 47.10
C GLU A 10 -1.12 31.09 47.50
N ASP A 11 -1.15 30.16 48.46
CA ASP A 11 0.04 29.39 48.88
C ASP A 11 0.57 28.52 47.72
N LEU A 12 -0.31 27.81 47.00
CA LEU A 12 0.10 26.96 45.86
C LEU A 12 0.62 27.76 44.67
N VAL A 13 -0.03 28.88 44.33
CA VAL A 13 0.42 29.75 43.23
C VAL A 13 1.74 30.41 43.57
N THR A 14 1.94 30.83 44.83
CA THR A 14 3.20 31.43 45.28
C THR A 14 4.32 30.41 45.26
N LEU A 15 4.08 29.19 45.75
CA LEU A 15 5.04 28.10 45.67
C LEU A 15 5.39 27.79 44.21
N ALA A 16 4.38 27.65 43.34
CA ALA A 16 4.59 27.36 41.92
C ALA A 16 5.39 28.48 41.24
N LYS A 17 5.03 29.75 41.39
CA LYS A 17 5.75 30.88 40.78
C LYS A 17 7.20 30.99 41.27
N THR A 18 7.43 30.73 42.56
CA THR A 18 8.76 30.85 43.16
C THR A 18 9.65 29.66 42.80
N ALA A 19 9.13 28.44 42.88
CA ALA A 19 9.89 27.22 42.61
C ALA A 19 10.12 26.97 41.11
N SER A 20 9.16 27.34 40.24
CA SER A 20 9.30 27.20 38.78
C SER A 20 10.17 28.29 38.15
N GLY A 21 10.37 29.42 38.84
CA GLY A 21 11.19 30.52 38.32
C GLY A 21 10.63 31.18 37.06
N VAL A 22 9.31 31.16 36.85
CA VAL A 22 8.68 31.75 35.64
C VAL A 22 9.15 33.18 35.37
N ASN A 23 9.23 34.02 36.40
CA ASN A 23 9.70 35.40 36.25
C ASN A 23 11.17 35.46 35.82
N GLN A 24 12.01 34.58 36.35
CA GLN A 24 13.43 34.52 35.97
C GLN A 24 13.59 34.11 34.51
N LEU A 25 12.75 33.20 34.01
CA LEU A 25 12.77 32.80 32.61
C LEU A 25 12.32 33.94 31.69
N VAL A 26 11.25 34.66 32.04
CA VAL A 26 10.79 35.85 31.30
C VAL A 26 11.91 36.90 31.23
N ASP A 27 12.54 37.20 32.37
CA ASP A 27 13.65 38.16 32.45
C ASP A 27 14.84 37.74 31.57
N ILE A 28 15.15 36.44 31.48
CA ILE A 28 16.23 35.92 30.61
C ILE A 28 15.90 36.13 29.14
N TYR A 29 14.67 35.85 28.70
CA TYR A 29 14.26 36.12 27.32
C TYR A 29 14.34 37.61 27.00
N GLU A 30 13.85 38.48 27.88
CA GLU A 30 13.93 39.94 27.68
C GLU A 30 15.36 40.48 27.72
N LYS A 31 16.23 39.89 28.55
CA LYS A 31 17.64 40.31 28.68
C LYS A 31 18.48 39.97 27.45
N TYR A 32 18.21 38.85 26.79
CA TYR A 32 19.01 38.35 25.66
C TYR A 32 18.29 38.51 24.31
N GLN A 33 17.57 39.62 24.12
CA GLN A 33 16.89 39.93 22.85
C GLN A 33 17.84 39.98 21.65
N ASP A 34 19.12 40.28 21.85
CA ASP A 34 20.11 40.30 20.75
C ASP A 34 20.53 38.89 20.27
N LEU A 35 20.21 37.82 21.03
CA LEU A 35 20.56 36.44 20.67
C LEU A 35 19.51 35.76 19.77
N TYR A 36 18.34 36.36 19.61
CA TYR A 36 17.25 35.82 18.78
C TYR A 36 16.48 36.94 18.08
N THR A 37 15.61 36.58 17.16
CA THR A 37 14.67 37.51 16.54
C THR A 37 13.26 36.95 16.66
N VAL A 38 12.28 37.84 16.79
CA VAL A 38 10.87 37.47 16.81
C VAL A 38 10.29 37.72 15.44
N GLU A 39 10.16 36.65 14.66
CA GLU A 39 9.57 36.72 13.33
C GLU A 39 8.09 36.35 13.35
N PRO A 40 7.25 37.03 12.54
CA PRO A 40 5.84 36.69 12.45
C PRO A 40 5.62 35.44 11.59
N ASN A 41 4.79 34.52 12.07
CA ASN A 41 4.28 33.42 11.25
C ASN A 41 3.14 33.91 10.35
N ASN A 42 3.46 34.27 9.11
CA ASN A 42 2.45 34.58 8.11
C ASN A 42 1.77 33.29 7.62
N ALA A 43 0.64 32.94 8.26
CA ALA A 43 -0.09 31.70 7.98
C ALA A 43 -0.45 31.53 6.49
N ARG A 44 -0.79 32.62 5.78
CA ARG A 44 -1.10 32.56 4.35
C ARG A 44 0.13 32.13 3.54
N GLN A 45 1.28 32.74 3.81
CA GLN A 45 2.52 32.41 3.13
C GLN A 45 2.99 30.98 3.45
N LEU A 46 2.87 30.55 4.70
CA LEU A 46 3.23 29.18 5.11
C LEU A 46 2.37 28.13 4.38
N VAL A 47 1.07 28.37 4.26
CA VAL A 47 0.16 27.49 3.51
C VAL A 47 0.52 27.48 2.02
N GLU A 48 0.84 28.63 1.42
CA GLU A 48 1.27 28.70 0.02
C GLU A 48 2.58 27.94 -0.23
N ILE A 49 3.54 27.99 0.70
CA ILE A 49 4.80 27.25 0.59
C ILE A 49 4.52 25.74 0.66
N ALA A 50 3.79 25.30 1.69
CA ALA A 50 3.45 23.88 1.88
C ALA A 50 2.67 23.32 0.68
N ALA A 51 1.71 24.08 0.14
CA ALA A 51 0.93 23.67 -1.03
C ALA A 51 1.82 23.46 -2.27
N ARG A 52 2.77 24.37 -2.54
CA ARG A 52 3.69 24.25 -3.68
C ARG A 52 4.65 23.07 -3.53
N ASP A 53 5.10 22.78 -2.31
CA ASP A 53 6.00 21.66 -2.07
C ASP A 53 5.28 20.31 -2.26
N ILE A 54 4.02 20.21 -1.81
CA ILE A 54 3.17 19.04 -2.08
C ILE A 54 2.89 18.89 -3.57
N GLU A 55 2.57 20.00 -4.27
CA GLU A 55 2.36 20.00 -5.72
C GLU A 55 3.59 19.48 -6.47
N LYS A 56 4.79 19.97 -6.14
CA LYS A 56 6.04 19.49 -6.74
C LYS A 56 6.30 18.03 -6.43
N LEU A 57 6.08 17.60 -5.18
CA LEU A 57 6.25 16.21 -4.76
C LEU A 57 5.35 15.27 -5.58
N LEU A 58 4.06 15.60 -5.70
CA LEU A 58 3.10 14.81 -6.46
C LEU A 58 3.38 14.86 -7.97
N SER A 59 3.79 16.01 -8.50
CA SER A 59 4.18 16.16 -9.90
C SER A 59 5.39 15.31 -10.26
N ASN A 60 6.41 15.26 -9.40
CA ASN A 60 7.60 14.43 -9.63
C ASN A 60 7.26 12.94 -9.60
N ARG A 61 6.40 12.51 -8.66
CA ARG A 61 5.89 11.12 -8.62
C ARG A 61 5.08 10.78 -9.86
N SER A 62 4.26 11.71 -10.35
CA SER A 62 3.48 11.53 -11.59
C SER A 62 4.39 11.33 -12.80
N LYS A 63 5.48 12.11 -12.93
CA LYS A 63 6.46 11.93 -14.03
C LYS A 63 7.11 10.54 -14.01
N ALA A 64 7.47 10.04 -12.84
CA ALA A 64 8.03 8.70 -12.67
C ALA A 64 7.03 7.60 -13.10
N LEU A 65 5.75 7.76 -12.73
CA LEU A 65 4.68 6.85 -13.13
C LEU A 65 4.43 6.86 -14.64
N VAL A 66 4.35 8.03 -15.27
CA VAL A 66 4.14 8.15 -16.73
C VAL A 66 5.27 7.48 -17.50
N ARG A 67 6.51 7.69 -17.08
CA ARG A 67 7.69 7.03 -17.71
C ARG A 67 7.59 5.50 -17.61
N LEU A 68 7.23 5.00 -16.43
CA LEU A 68 7.08 3.56 -16.20
C LEU A 68 5.95 2.95 -17.04
N ALA A 69 4.80 3.63 -17.12
CA ALA A 69 3.66 3.19 -17.91
C ALA A 69 4.01 3.11 -19.41
N LEU A 70 4.64 4.16 -19.96
CA LEU A 70 5.05 4.20 -21.36
C LEU A 70 6.03 3.09 -21.73
N GLU A 71 7.03 2.82 -20.86
CA GLU A 71 7.95 1.72 -21.10
C GLU A 71 7.27 0.35 -20.93
N ALA A 72 6.33 0.20 -19.99
CA ALA A 72 5.57 -1.03 -19.83
C ALA A 72 4.74 -1.35 -21.10
N GLU A 73 4.00 -0.38 -21.63
CA GLU A 73 3.23 -0.53 -22.88
C GLU A 73 4.13 -0.90 -24.05
N LYS A 74 5.24 -0.18 -24.22
CA LYS A 74 6.19 -0.39 -25.31
C LYS A 74 6.88 -1.75 -25.23
N VAL A 75 7.35 -2.15 -24.06
CA VAL A 75 8.02 -3.43 -23.85
C VAL A 75 7.05 -4.57 -24.10
N GLN A 76 5.84 -4.49 -23.55
CA GLN A 76 4.85 -5.55 -23.74
C GLN A 76 4.39 -5.65 -25.19
N ALA A 77 4.22 -4.54 -25.91
CA ALA A 77 3.88 -4.55 -27.33
C ALA A 77 4.98 -5.20 -28.21
N ALA A 78 6.24 -5.12 -27.78
CA ALA A 78 7.37 -5.74 -28.46
C ALA A 78 7.64 -7.19 -28.02
N HIS A 79 6.96 -7.67 -26.96
CA HIS A 79 7.17 -9.00 -26.41
C HIS A 79 6.65 -10.09 -27.36
N GLN A 80 7.44 -11.15 -27.53
CA GLN A 80 7.01 -12.33 -28.28
C GLN A 80 6.56 -13.40 -27.32
N TRP A 81 5.31 -13.84 -27.48
CA TRP A 81 4.78 -14.96 -26.73
C TRP A 81 5.58 -16.22 -27.01
N ARG A 82 6.02 -16.88 -25.94
CA ARG A 82 6.82 -18.11 -26.01
C ARG A 82 6.33 -19.14 -25.00
N GLU A 83 6.63 -20.41 -25.27
CA GLU A 83 6.23 -21.54 -24.43
C GLU A 83 7.42 -22.41 -24.00
N ASP A 84 8.60 -22.16 -24.58
CA ASP A 84 9.84 -22.92 -24.42
C ASP A 84 10.67 -22.45 -23.21
N PHE A 85 10.05 -22.29 -22.05
CA PHE A 85 10.72 -21.77 -20.85
C PHE A 85 11.75 -22.73 -20.25
N ALA A 86 11.65 -24.03 -20.50
CA ALA A 86 12.63 -25.02 -20.06
C ALA A 86 14.01 -24.87 -20.74
N SER A 87 14.08 -24.24 -21.92
CA SER A 87 15.36 -24.03 -22.63
C SER A 87 16.00 -22.68 -22.33
N ASN A 88 15.18 -21.67 -22.01
CA ASN A 88 15.61 -20.30 -21.72
C ASN A 88 14.85 -19.83 -20.47
N GLU A 89 15.41 -20.13 -19.30
CA GLU A 89 14.79 -19.87 -18.00
C GLU A 89 14.58 -18.37 -17.74
N VAL A 90 13.51 -18.04 -17.01
CA VAL A 90 13.23 -16.67 -16.60
C VAL A 90 13.88 -16.40 -15.25
N VAL A 91 14.80 -15.44 -15.20
CA VAL A 91 15.56 -15.11 -13.98
C VAL A 91 14.85 -14.00 -13.20
N TYR A 92 14.46 -14.26 -11.95
CA TYR A 92 13.82 -13.26 -11.08
C TYR A 92 13.97 -13.58 -9.59
N TYR A 93 13.74 -12.57 -8.74
CA TYR A 93 13.62 -12.77 -7.30
C TYR A 93 12.14 -12.91 -6.90
N ASN A 94 11.75 -14.05 -6.34
CA ASN A 94 10.43 -14.25 -5.76
C ASN A 94 10.44 -13.79 -4.29
N ALA A 95 9.55 -12.86 -3.95
CA ALA A 95 9.44 -12.25 -2.64
C ALA A 95 9.10 -13.25 -1.52
N LYS A 96 8.43 -14.36 -1.89
CA LYS A 96 7.97 -15.39 -0.94
C LYS A 96 9.01 -16.50 -0.72
N ASP A 97 10.09 -16.53 -1.48
CA ASP A 97 11.06 -17.61 -1.35
C ASP A 97 11.83 -17.52 -0.03
N ASP A 98 12.16 -18.70 0.50
CA ASP A 98 13.09 -18.82 1.61
C ASP A 98 14.48 -18.33 1.18
N LEU A 99 15.09 -17.48 1.99
CA LEU A 99 16.42 -16.93 1.73
C LEU A 99 17.57 -17.90 2.05
N ASP A 100 17.25 -19.15 2.38
CA ASP A 100 18.24 -20.16 2.76
C ASP A 100 19.12 -20.54 1.54
N PRO A 101 20.45 -20.36 1.61
CA PRO A 101 21.36 -20.75 0.54
C PRO A 101 21.31 -22.25 0.22
N GLU A 102 20.96 -23.12 1.17
CA GLU A 102 20.94 -24.58 0.98
C GLU A 102 19.68 -25.11 0.29
N LYS A 103 18.60 -24.32 0.24
CA LYS A 103 17.43 -24.63 -0.58
C LYS A 103 17.68 -24.22 -2.03
N ASN A 104 17.63 -25.18 -2.92
CA ASN A 104 17.71 -24.98 -4.37
C ASN A 104 16.41 -25.44 -5.03
N ASP A 105 15.31 -24.79 -4.65
CA ASP A 105 13.99 -25.03 -5.21
C ASP A 105 13.88 -24.22 -6.52
N SER A 106 14.54 -24.71 -7.57
CA SER A 106 14.41 -24.15 -8.92
C SER A 106 13.28 -24.88 -9.64
N GLU A 107 12.14 -24.20 -9.82
CA GLU A 107 11.02 -24.72 -10.60
C GLU A 107 11.33 -24.68 -12.11
N PRO A 108 10.86 -25.67 -12.89
CA PRO A 108 11.13 -25.73 -14.33
C PRO A 108 10.74 -24.44 -15.06
N GLY A 109 11.70 -23.82 -15.76
CA GLY A 109 11.48 -22.60 -16.54
C GLY A 109 11.70 -21.28 -15.76
N SER A 110 12.07 -21.36 -14.48
CA SER A 110 12.41 -20.20 -13.66
C SER A 110 13.73 -20.38 -12.92
N GLN A 111 14.51 -19.31 -12.82
CA GLN A 111 15.73 -19.27 -12.04
C GLN A 111 15.64 -18.19 -10.96
N ARG A 112 15.89 -18.56 -9.71
CA ARG A 112 15.80 -17.66 -8.56
C ARG A 112 17.06 -16.83 -8.36
N ILE A 113 16.88 -15.54 -8.15
CA ILE A 113 17.94 -14.64 -7.68
C ILE A 113 17.99 -14.70 -6.14
N LYS A 114 19.20 -14.78 -5.57
CA LYS A 114 19.43 -14.59 -4.12
C LYS A 114 20.02 -13.19 -3.90
N PRO A 115 19.20 -12.16 -3.67
CA PRO A 115 19.67 -10.79 -3.51
C PRO A 115 20.43 -10.59 -2.19
N VAL A 116 21.33 -9.61 -2.19
CA VAL A 116 21.98 -9.13 -0.96
C VAL A 116 21.12 -8.03 -0.36
N PHE A 117 20.62 -8.26 0.84
CA PHE A 117 19.80 -7.29 1.55
C PHE A 117 20.61 -6.35 2.43
N ILE A 118 20.20 -5.09 2.45
CA ILE A 118 20.69 -4.05 3.35
C ILE A 118 19.53 -3.47 4.14
N GLU A 119 19.77 -3.06 5.39
CA GLU A 119 18.79 -2.31 6.17
C GLU A 119 18.67 -0.88 5.63
N ASP A 120 17.43 -0.42 5.42
CA ASP A 120 17.17 0.94 4.93
C ASP A 120 16.22 1.69 5.85
N ALA A 121 16.62 2.90 6.25
CA ALA A 121 15.88 3.74 7.19
C ALA A 121 14.56 4.28 6.61
N ASN A 122 14.47 4.53 5.30
CA ASN A 122 13.26 5.04 4.67
C ASN A 122 12.17 3.96 4.58
N PHE A 123 12.58 2.69 4.45
CA PHE A 123 11.67 1.55 4.32
C PHE A 123 11.43 0.80 5.65
N GLY A 124 12.29 0.99 6.65
CA GLY A 124 12.21 0.32 7.94
C GLY A 124 12.31 -1.20 7.84
N ARG A 125 13.00 -1.71 6.83
CA ARG A 125 13.21 -3.14 6.56
C ARG A 125 14.40 -3.39 5.64
N GLN A 126 14.73 -4.66 5.51
CA GLN A 126 15.72 -5.18 4.58
C GLN A 126 15.27 -5.06 3.12
N ILE A 127 16.10 -4.43 2.29
CA ILE A 127 15.84 -4.19 0.88
C ILE A 127 17.08 -4.44 0.01
N SER A 128 16.88 -4.62 -1.29
CA SER A 128 17.93 -4.76 -2.31
C SER A 128 17.63 -3.83 -3.49
N TYR A 129 18.55 -2.91 -3.78
CA TYR A 129 18.42 -1.94 -4.87
C TYR A 129 18.86 -2.50 -6.24
N GLN A 130 19.36 -3.73 -6.29
CA GLN A 130 19.89 -4.34 -7.53
C GLN A 130 18.77 -4.85 -8.45
N HIS A 131 17.67 -5.34 -7.88
CA HIS A 131 16.57 -5.99 -8.60
C HIS A 131 15.22 -5.61 -8.00
N ALA A 132 14.16 -5.81 -8.77
CA ALA A 132 12.80 -5.83 -8.23
C ALA A 132 12.47 -7.21 -7.63
N ALA A 133 11.54 -7.24 -6.67
CA ALA A 133 10.94 -8.46 -6.17
C ALA A 133 9.62 -8.72 -6.89
N VAL A 134 9.28 -10.00 -7.03
CA VAL A 134 8.01 -10.43 -7.60
C VAL A 134 7.17 -11.13 -6.54
N HIS A 135 5.94 -10.69 -6.37
CA HIS A 135 4.91 -11.36 -5.60
C HIS A 135 3.95 -12.09 -6.56
N ILE A 136 3.70 -13.36 -6.26
CA ILE A 136 2.73 -14.19 -6.97
C ILE A 136 1.71 -14.66 -5.91
N PRO A 137 0.40 -14.41 -6.10
CA PRO A 137 -0.65 -14.92 -5.22
C PRO A 137 -0.58 -16.44 -5.04
N THR A 138 -0.92 -16.91 -3.85
CA THR A 138 -0.72 -18.32 -3.45
C THR A 138 -1.59 -19.30 -4.26
N ASP A 139 -2.71 -18.83 -4.81
CA ASP A 139 -3.64 -19.57 -5.67
C ASP A 139 -3.21 -19.63 -7.15
N ILE A 140 -2.13 -18.93 -7.53
CA ILE A 140 -1.62 -18.86 -8.90
C ILE A 140 -0.34 -19.68 -9.01
N TYR A 141 -0.34 -20.66 -9.93
CA TYR A 141 0.87 -21.44 -10.22
C TYR A 141 1.87 -20.64 -11.07
N GLU A 142 3.07 -20.42 -10.54
CA GLU A 142 4.09 -19.58 -11.16
C GLU A 142 4.75 -20.19 -12.41
N GLY A 143 4.78 -21.51 -12.54
CA GLY A 143 5.30 -22.21 -13.71
C GLY A 143 4.35 -22.19 -14.91
N SER A 144 3.17 -21.57 -14.77
CA SER A 144 2.22 -21.43 -15.87
C SER A 144 2.80 -20.53 -16.97
N THR A 145 2.59 -20.91 -18.24
CA THR A 145 3.06 -20.16 -19.42
C THR A 145 2.65 -18.68 -19.39
N ILE A 146 1.46 -18.37 -18.85
CA ILE A 146 0.99 -16.99 -18.72
C ILE A 146 1.83 -16.18 -17.72
N VAL A 147 2.19 -16.78 -16.59
CA VAL A 147 2.99 -16.13 -15.55
C VAL A 147 4.44 -16.00 -16.00
N LEU A 148 5.00 -17.04 -16.63
CA LEU A 148 6.36 -17.00 -17.17
C LEU A 148 6.55 -15.96 -18.28
N ASN A 149 5.55 -15.76 -19.15
CA ASN A 149 5.57 -14.67 -20.11
C ASN A 149 5.52 -13.30 -19.42
N GLU A 150 4.67 -13.13 -18.41
CA GLU A 150 4.60 -11.90 -17.61
C GLU A 150 5.94 -11.58 -16.94
N LEU A 151 6.56 -12.56 -16.28
CA LEU A 151 7.88 -12.42 -15.66
C LEU A 151 8.96 -12.01 -16.66
N ASN A 152 8.89 -12.56 -17.88
CA ASN A 152 9.86 -12.31 -18.93
C ASN A 152 9.81 -10.84 -19.40
N TRP A 153 8.66 -10.35 -19.85
CA TRP A 153 8.58 -8.98 -20.38
C TRP A 153 8.69 -7.93 -19.27
N THR A 154 8.14 -8.20 -18.08
CA THR A 154 8.21 -7.26 -16.95
C THR A 154 9.64 -7.08 -16.40
N SER A 155 10.59 -7.93 -16.78
CA SER A 155 12.00 -7.81 -16.39
C SER A 155 12.64 -6.50 -16.85
N ALA A 156 12.17 -5.92 -17.97
CA ALA A 156 12.68 -4.66 -18.47
C ALA A 156 12.33 -3.46 -17.56
N LEU A 157 11.31 -3.59 -16.70
CA LEU A 157 10.88 -2.52 -15.80
C LEU A 157 11.90 -2.23 -14.70
N ASP A 158 12.75 -3.20 -14.34
CA ASP A 158 13.81 -3.05 -13.33
C ASP A 158 14.73 -1.85 -13.63
N GLU A 159 15.05 -1.63 -14.91
CA GLU A 159 15.90 -0.50 -15.32
C GLU A 159 15.18 0.85 -15.21
N VAL A 160 13.86 0.88 -15.41
CA VAL A 160 13.06 2.09 -15.23
C VAL A 160 12.88 2.40 -13.75
N PHE A 161 12.64 1.37 -12.93
CA PHE A 161 12.56 1.50 -11.48
C PHE A 161 13.84 2.09 -10.88
N LYS A 162 15.01 1.60 -11.31
CA LYS A 162 16.31 2.13 -10.89
C LYS A 162 16.46 3.60 -11.27
N LYS A 163 16.20 3.94 -12.54
CA LYS A 163 16.31 5.33 -13.04
C LYS A 163 15.43 6.31 -12.25
N ASN A 164 14.20 5.90 -11.91
CA ASN A 164 13.31 6.73 -11.11
C ASN A 164 13.87 7.00 -9.69
N ARG A 165 14.52 6.01 -9.08
CA ARG A 165 15.14 6.14 -7.74
C ARG A 165 16.45 6.91 -7.78
N GLU A 166 17.21 6.79 -8.86
CA GLU A 166 18.42 7.59 -9.12
C GLU A 166 18.06 9.08 -9.28
N GLU A 167 16.92 9.38 -9.90
CA GLU A 167 16.40 10.74 -10.04
C GLU A 167 15.81 11.30 -8.73
N ASP A 168 15.05 10.49 -7.98
CA ASP A 168 14.48 10.87 -6.69
C ASP A 168 14.83 9.86 -5.58
N PRO A 169 15.82 10.20 -4.72
CA PRO A 169 16.19 9.32 -3.63
C PRO A 169 15.17 9.17 -2.49
N SER A 170 14.10 9.98 -2.49
CA SER A 170 13.02 9.89 -1.49
C SER A 170 11.88 8.97 -1.91
N LEU A 171 11.93 8.45 -3.13
CA LEU A 171 10.88 7.59 -3.70
C LEU A 171 10.81 6.27 -2.93
N LEU A 172 9.60 5.95 -2.45
CA LEU A 172 9.25 4.70 -1.78
C LEU A 172 9.01 3.58 -2.80
N TRP A 173 8.12 2.64 -2.48
CA TRP A 173 7.80 1.50 -3.33
C TRP A 173 7.31 1.94 -4.71
N GLN A 174 7.92 1.37 -5.74
CA GLN A 174 7.41 1.39 -7.10
C GLN A 174 6.84 0.01 -7.38
N VAL A 175 5.62 -0.08 -7.89
CA VAL A 175 4.94 -1.35 -8.13
C VAL A 175 4.24 -1.36 -9.47
N PHE A 176 4.39 -2.47 -10.19
CA PHE A 176 3.57 -2.84 -11.34
C PHE A 176 2.68 -4.01 -10.93
N GLY A 177 1.36 -3.83 -11.01
CA GLY A 177 0.39 -4.90 -10.85
C GLY A 177 -0.06 -5.42 -12.21
N SER A 178 0.19 -6.69 -12.48
CA SER A 178 -0.26 -7.36 -13.71
C SER A 178 -1.73 -7.76 -13.59
N ALA A 179 -2.43 -7.73 -14.73
CA ALA A 179 -3.77 -8.30 -14.86
C ALA A 179 -3.82 -9.82 -14.59
N THR A 180 -2.68 -10.51 -14.72
CA THR A 180 -2.54 -11.94 -14.38
C THR A 180 -2.50 -12.18 -12.86
N GLY A 181 -2.35 -11.14 -12.04
CA GLY A 181 -2.29 -11.23 -10.56
C GLY A 181 -0.88 -11.12 -9.98
N LEU A 182 0.15 -11.21 -10.81
CA LEU A 182 1.55 -10.97 -10.46
C LEU A 182 1.77 -9.50 -10.09
N ALA A 183 2.55 -9.23 -9.05
CA ALA A 183 3.03 -7.88 -8.74
C ALA A 183 4.55 -7.83 -8.73
N ARG A 184 5.16 -6.86 -9.43
CA ARG A 184 6.59 -6.60 -9.40
C ARG A 184 6.84 -5.26 -8.70
N TYR A 185 7.69 -5.24 -7.67
CA TYR A 185 7.97 -4.03 -6.91
C TYR A 185 9.46 -3.82 -6.64
N TYR A 186 9.85 -2.54 -6.57
CA TYR A 186 11.22 -2.10 -6.34
C TYR A 186 11.29 -1.08 -5.19
N PRO A 187 12.34 -1.12 -4.34
CA PRO A 187 13.44 -2.10 -4.31
C PRO A 187 12.96 -3.50 -3.87
N ALA A 188 13.74 -4.55 -4.16
CA ALA A 188 13.38 -5.91 -3.74
C ALA A 188 13.40 -6.04 -2.20
N SER A 189 12.45 -6.77 -1.63
CA SER A 189 12.37 -7.05 -0.18
C SER A 189 11.58 -8.33 0.04
N PRO A 190 11.93 -9.17 1.02
CA PRO A 190 11.18 -10.38 1.32
C PRO A 190 9.75 -10.06 1.78
N TRP A 191 8.80 -10.92 1.43
CA TRP A 191 7.40 -10.75 1.78
C TRP A 191 7.17 -10.94 3.28
N VAL A 192 6.29 -10.11 3.86
CA VAL A 192 6.13 -10.00 5.31
C VAL A 192 5.51 -11.23 5.99
N ASP A 193 4.61 -11.94 5.31
CA ASP A 193 3.85 -13.04 5.93
C ASP A 193 4.72 -14.29 6.18
N ASN A 194 5.75 -14.53 5.35
CA ASN A 194 6.67 -15.66 5.52
C ASN A 194 7.66 -15.45 6.68
N SER A 195 7.98 -14.20 7.00
CA SER A 195 8.95 -13.84 8.04
C SER A 195 8.34 -13.77 9.45
N ARG A 196 7.04 -13.43 9.58
CA ARG A 196 6.44 -13.12 10.89
C ARG A 196 5.49 -14.19 11.44
N THR A 197 4.90 -15.03 10.58
CA THR A 197 3.92 -16.04 11.02
C THR A 197 3.94 -17.27 10.11
N PRO A 198 4.73 -18.31 10.41
CA PRO A 198 4.90 -19.50 9.56
C PRO A 198 3.62 -20.33 9.30
N ASN A 199 2.48 -19.97 9.92
CA ASN A 199 1.18 -20.63 9.72
C ASN A 199 0.10 -19.71 9.12
N LYS A 200 0.43 -18.48 8.73
CA LYS A 200 -0.53 -17.58 8.10
C LYS A 200 -0.34 -17.65 6.58
N ILE A 201 -1.34 -18.17 5.89
CA ILE A 201 -1.35 -18.22 4.42
C ILE A 201 -1.52 -16.79 3.89
N ASP A 202 -0.66 -16.39 2.95
CA ASP A 202 -0.79 -15.12 2.26
C ASP A 202 -1.97 -15.16 1.27
N LEU A 203 -2.95 -14.27 1.50
CA LEU A 203 -4.14 -14.07 0.67
C LEU A 203 -4.05 -12.78 -0.17
N TYR A 204 -2.86 -12.18 -0.26
CA TYR A 204 -2.64 -10.98 -1.06
C TYR A 204 -2.82 -11.29 -2.55
N ASP A 205 -3.69 -10.49 -3.19
CA ASP A 205 -3.84 -10.41 -4.64
C ASP A 205 -3.83 -8.93 -5.03
N VAL A 206 -2.97 -8.59 -6.00
CA VAL A 206 -2.77 -7.22 -6.48
C VAL A 206 -4.05 -6.63 -7.09
N ARG A 207 -4.87 -7.46 -7.73
CA ARG A 207 -6.09 -7.04 -8.43
C ARG A 207 -7.21 -6.64 -7.48
N ARG A 208 -7.12 -7.11 -6.24
CA ARG A 208 -8.05 -6.78 -5.14
C ARG A 208 -7.61 -5.57 -4.32
N ARG A 209 -6.51 -4.89 -4.70
CA ARG A 209 -6.02 -3.74 -3.93
C ARG A 209 -6.74 -2.46 -4.35
N PRO A 210 -7.14 -1.59 -3.40
CA PRO A 210 -7.84 -0.35 -3.73
C PRO A 210 -7.12 0.52 -4.75
N TRP A 211 -5.79 0.66 -4.64
CA TRP A 211 -4.98 1.43 -5.60
C TRP A 211 -5.00 0.86 -7.03
N TYR A 212 -5.16 -0.46 -7.17
CA TYR A 212 -5.27 -1.11 -8.47
C TYR A 212 -6.67 -0.88 -9.05
N ILE A 213 -7.70 -1.08 -8.23
CA ILE A 213 -9.11 -0.95 -8.63
C ILE A 213 -9.42 0.48 -9.10
N GLN A 214 -8.96 1.50 -8.36
CA GLN A 214 -9.14 2.91 -8.71
C GLN A 214 -8.50 3.30 -10.04
N GLY A 215 -7.42 2.64 -10.43
CA GLY A 215 -6.77 2.85 -11.74
C GLY A 215 -7.37 2.02 -12.87
N ALA A 216 -7.98 0.87 -12.54
CA ALA A 216 -8.52 -0.07 -13.51
C ALA A 216 -9.95 0.26 -13.97
N ALA A 217 -10.75 0.92 -13.12
CA ALA A 217 -12.14 1.24 -13.42
C ALA A 217 -12.51 2.65 -12.94
N SER A 218 -13.45 3.27 -13.64
CA SER A 218 -14.09 4.51 -13.16
C SER A 218 -15.06 4.20 -12.01
N PRO A 219 -15.37 5.20 -11.16
CA PRO A 219 -16.46 5.10 -10.19
C PRO A 219 -17.74 4.57 -10.83
N LYS A 220 -18.46 3.70 -10.11
CA LYS A 220 -19.66 3.00 -10.63
C LYS A 220 -20.79 2.95 -9.61
N ASP A 221 -22.02 2.99 -10.13
CA ASP A 221 -23.24 2.76 -9.36
C ASP A 221 -23.69 1.31 -9.54
N MET A 222 -23.66 0.52 -8.47
CA MET A 222 -23.95 -0.91 -8.47
C MET A 222 -25.26 -1.22 -7.73
N LEU A 223 -26.13 -2.03 -8.33
CA LEU A 223 -27.28 -2.64 -7.64
C LEU A 223 -27.08 -4.16 -7.58
N ILE A 224 -26.92 -4.69 -6.38
CA ILE A 224 -26.80 -6.13 -6.15
C ILE A 224 -28.20 -6.67 -5.84
N LEU A 225 -28.66 -7.63 -6.65
CA LEU A 225 -29.94 -8.32 -6.45
C LEU A 225 -29.69 -9.73 -5.93
N VAL A 226 -30.17 -10.01 -4.73
CA VAL A 226 -29.96 -11.28 -4.02
C VAL A 226 -31.26 -12.09 -4.00
N ASP A 227 -31.26 -13.25 -4.67
CA ASP A 227 -32.36 -14.21 -4.56
C ASP A 227 -32.35 -14.84 -3.15
N VAL A 228 -33.46 -14.71 -2.44
CA VAL A 228 -33.70 -15.31 -1.11
C VAL A 228 -34.91 -16.26 -1.13
N SER A 229 -35.28 -16.75 -2.31
CA SER A 229 -36.29 -17.79 -2.49
C SER A 229 -35.94 -19.09 -1.76
N GLY A 230 -36.94 -19.94 -1.51
CA GLY A 230 -36.74 -21.21 -0.80
C GLY A 230 -35.71 -22.16 -1.46
N SER A 231 -35.45 -21.99 -2.77
CA SER A 231 -34.45 -22.77 -3.53
C SER A 231 -33.00 -22.47 -3.14
N VAL A 232 -32.71 -21.30 -2.58
CA VAL A 232 -31.33 -20.94 -2.20
C VAL A 232 -30.99 -21.27 -0.75
N SER A 233 -31.82 -22.05 -0.04
CA SER A 233 -31.60 -22.37 1.37
C SER A 233 -30.32 -23.20 1.63
N GLY A 234 -29.76 -23.06 2.83
CA GLY A 234 -28.59 -23.83 3.28
C GLY A 234 -27.25 -23.32 2.74
N LEU A 235 -26.49 -24.20 2.08
CA LEU A 235 -25.14 -23.88 1.59
C LEU A 235 -25.13 -22.78 0.53
N THR A 236 -26.15 -22.76 -0.34
CA THR A 236 -26.26 -21.76 -1.42
C THR A 236 -26.38 -20.35 -0.87
N LEU A 237 -27.25 -20.11 0.12
CA LEU A 237 -27.38 -18.81 0.78
C LEU A 237 -26.07 -18.38 1.45
N LYS A 238 -25.35 -19.32 2.06
CA LYS A 238 -24.04 -19.03 2.67
C LYS A 238 -23.02 -18.58 1.61
N LEU A 239 -22.95 -19.28 0.49
CA LEU A 239 -22.06 -18.91 -0.62
C LEU A 239 -22.44 -17.55 -1.21
N ILE A 240 -23.73 -17.30 -1.43
CA ILE A 240 -24.24 -16.01 -1.91
C ILE A 240 -23.83 -14.89 -0.96
N ARG A 241 -24.03 -15.07 0.35
CA ARG A 241 -23.63 -14.06 1.36
C ARG A 241 -22.14 -13.77 1.29
N THR A 242 -21.29 -14.81 1.25
CA THR A 242 -19.84 -14.63 1.12
C THR A 242 -19.47 -13.94 -0.19
N SER A 243 -20.09 -14.32 -1.31
CA SER A 243 -19.84 -13.68 -2.62
C SER A 243 -20.23 -12.20 -2.63
N VAL A 244 -21.36 -11.83 -2.02
CA VAL A 244 -21.76 -10.42 -1.90
C VAL A 244 -20.76 -9.65 -1.04
N SER A 245 -20.32 -10.20 0.10
CA SER A 245 -19.29 -9.58 0.93
C SER A 245 -17.98 -9.36 0.16
N GLU A 246 -17.47 -10.38 -0.54
CA GLU A 246 -16.25 -10.28 -1.36
C GLU A 246 -16.42 -9.28 -2.53
N MET A 247 -17.62 -9.15 -3.10
CA MET A 247 -17.91 -8.13 -4.11
C MET A 247 -17.86 -6.72 -3.51
N LEU A 248 -18.40 -6.52 -2.31
CA LEU A 248 -18.36 -5.22 -1.62
C LEU A 248 -16.92 -4.80 -1.29
N GLU A 249 -16.01 -5.74 -1.00
CA GLU A 249 -14.58 -5.44 -0.80
C GLU A 249 -13.90 -4.85 -2.04
N THR A 250 -14.50 -4.99 -3.24
CA THR A 250 -13.98 -4.40 -4.49
C THR A 250 -14.47 -2.97 -4.73
N LEU A 251 -15.34 -2.45 -3.87
CA LEU A 251 -15.87 -1.09 -4.00
C LEU A 251 -14.99 -0.10 -3.24
N SER A 252 -14.96 1.12 -3.76
CA SER A 252 -14.24 2.26 -3.20
C SER A 252 -15.21 3.33 -2.68
N ASP A 253 -14.69 4.33 -1.97
CA ASP A 253 -15.49 5.44 -1.42
C ASP A 253 -16.22 6.27 -2.49
N ASP A 254 -15.74 6.22 -3.74
CA ASP A 254 -16.35 6.90 -4.88
C ASP A 254 -17.46 6.06 -5.55
N ASP A 255 -17.62 4.78 -5.18
CA ASP A 255 -18.63 3.89 -5.73
C ASP A 255 -19.92 3.93 -4.91
N PHE A 256 -21.07 3.98 -5.58
CA PHE A 256 -22.36 3.83 -4.92
C PHE A 256 -22.85 2.38 -5.05
N VAL A 257 -23.39 1.83 -3.97
CA VAL A 257 -23.96 0.48 -4.00
C VAL A 257 -25.27 0.42 -3.23
N ASN A 258 -26.20 -0.36 -3.76
CA ASN A 258 -27.38 -0.79 -3.02
C ASN A 258 -27.56 -2.30 -3.16
N VAL A 259 -28.08 -2.95 -2.11
CA VAL A 259 -28.36 -4.38 -2.08
C VAL A 259 -29.86 -4.57 -1.88
N ALA A 260 -30.51 -5.24 -2.83
CA ALA A 260 -31.92 -5.58 -2.78
C ALA A 260 -32.07 -7.10 -2.75
N SER A 261 -33.07 -7.60 -2.05
CA SER A 261 -33.37 -9.03 -2.03
C SER A 261 -34.78 -9.33 -2.51
N ASP A 262 -34.96 -10.47 -3.17
CA ASP A 262 -36.27 -10.91 -3.67
C ASP A 262 -36.64 -12.30 -3.13
N SER A 263 -37.81 -12.37 -2.48
CA SER A 263 -38.46 -13.64 -2.06
C SER A 263 -39.90 -13.77 -2.57
N LYS A 264 -40.48 -12.73 -3.20
CA LYS A 264 -41.84 -12.57 -3.79
C LYS A 264 -42.35 -11.11 -3.78
N GLU A 265 -41.74 -10.22 -3.00
CA GLU A 265 -41.86 -8.76 -3.09
C GLU A 265 -40.47 -8.16 -2.90
N ILE A 266 -40.13 -7.12 -3.67
CA ILE A 266 -38.84 -6.43 -3.59
C ILE A 266 -38.86 -5.57 -2.32
N SER A 267 -37.96 -5.86 -1.39
CA SER A 267 -37.73 -5.03 -0.20
C SER A 267 -36.24 -4.65 -0.12
N PRO A 268 -35.91 -3.40 0.28
CA PRO A 268 -34.53 -3.08 0.62
C PRO A 268 -34.12 -3.97 1.80
N SER A 269 -33.00 -4.68 1.68
CA SER A 269 -32.56 -5.57 2.74
C SER A 269 -32.20 -4.75 3.99
N PRO A 270 -32.66 -5.14 5.20
CA PRO A 270 -32.20 -4.53 6.44
C PRO A 270 -30.67 -4.58 6.52
N GLU A 271 -30.04 -3.47 6.92
CA GLU A 271 -28.58 -3.35 7.12
C GLU A 271 -28.01 -4.49 8.00
N GLU A 272 -28.83 -5.06 8.88
CA GLU A 272 -28.49 -6.17 9.78
C GLU A 272 -28.23 -7.53 9.07
N ILE A 273 -28.62 -7.72 7.81
CA ILE A 273 -28.40 -9.01 7.11
C ILE A 273 -26.94 -9.19 6.67
N PHE A 274 -26.22 -8.08 6.43
CA PHE A 274 -24.89 -8.11 5.80
C PHE A 274 -23.76 -7.56 6.68
N ILE A 275 -24.06 -6.88 7.80
CA ILE A 275 -23.05 -6.31 8.74
C ILE A 275 -23.01 -7.10 10.06
N ALA A 276 -23.02 -8.43 10.03
CA ALA A 276 -22.66 -9.21 11.21
C ALA A 276 -21.20 -9.64 11.06
N GLU A 277 -20.34 -9.06 11.91
CA GLU A 277 -18.96 -9.51 12.20
C GLU A 277 -18.87 -11.02 12.47
#